data_AF-A0A974P4C2-F1
#
_entry.id   AF-A0A974P4C2-F1
#
_cell.length_a   1.000
_cell.length_b   1.000
_cell.length_c   1.000
_cell.angle_alpha   90.00
_cell.angle_beta   90.00
_cell.angle_gamma   90.00
#
_symmetry.space_group_name_H-M   'P 1'
#
loop_
_entity.id
_entity.type
_entity.pdbx_description
1 polymer ?
#
loop_
_entity_poly.entity_id
_entity_poly.type
_entity_poly.pdbx_seq_one_letter_code
_entity_poly.pdbx_strand_id
1 'polypeptide(L)'
;MRHSLVKLPEPGFDTRKFDPRAGVFGGVVLDYAAPLGEEIVGQMAYRFRLEKTDPTAAKSPVKKPIVFYVDRAAPEPIRTALKEGASWWAQAFEAAGYLDAYRVEILPEGSTPGRPLQRHQLGGPRHPGLVGGSVGEGPAHRRDPQGQRAAGRLRVRQDMLIFEGLVGADKDGTGGPNDPVQVSLSRLRQLAAHEVGHSLGFAHNFAGSTQDRASVMDYPAPA
;
A
#
# COMPACT_ATOMS: atom_id res chain seq x y z
N MET A 1 24.77 17.09 10.97
CA MET A 1 23.32 17.21 10.63
C MET A 1 23.18 17.30 9.11
N ARG A 2 22.07 16.78 8.56
CA ARG A 2 21.67 17.05 7.17
C ARG A 2 20.36 17.82 7.21
N HIS A 3 20.39 19.11 6.88
CA HIS A 3 19.18 19.88 6.64
C HIS A 3 18.74 19.68 5.18
N SER A 4 17.45 19.76 4.92
CA SER A 4 16.91 19.67 3.56
C SER A 4 15.70 20.58 3.47
N LEU A 5 15.78 21.57 2.58
CA LEU A 5 14.66 22.44 2.26
C LEU A 5 13.77 21.71 1.25
N VAL A 6 12.49 21.64 1.55
CA VAL A 6 11.47 21.01 0.69
C VAL A 6 10.51 22.11 0.27
N LYS A 7 10.22 22.23 -1.04
CA LYS A 7 9.23 23.18 -1.54
C LYS A 7 7.86 22.82 -0.96
N LEU A 8 7.15 23.81 -0.41
CA LEU A 8 5.77 23.63 0.02
C LEU A 8 4.88 23.21 -1.17
N PRO A 9 3.85 22.36 -0.95
CA PRO A 9 2.93 21.99 -2.02
C PRO A 9 2.18 23.20 -2.59
N GLU A 10 1.87 23.15 -3.89
CA GLU A 10 1.00 24.16 -4.52
C GLU A 10 -0.38 24.23 -3.84
N PRO A 11 -1.03 25.40 -3.76
CA PRO A 11 -2.36 25.56 -3.16
C PRO A 11 -3.48 24.68 -3.74
N GLY A 12 -4.67 24.78 -3.13
CA GLY A 12 -5.87 24.07 -3.58
C GLY A 12 -5.83 22.56 -3.38
N PHE A 13 -5.35 22.10 -2.23
CA PHE A 13 -5.53 20.70 -1.79
C PHE A 13 -6.52 20.67 -0.62
N ASP A 14 -7.70 20.11 -0.87
CA ASP A 14 -8.73 19.99 0.15
C ASP A 14 -8.34 18.93 1.18
N THR A 15 -7.97 19.39 2.38
CA THR A 15 -7.79 18.51 3.53
C THR A 15 -9.12 17.89 3.94
N ARG A 16 -9.07 16.78 4.67
CA ARG A 16 -10.26 16.16 5.28
C ARG A 16 -9.97 15.91 6.74
N LYS A 17 -10.87 16.35 7.63
CA LYS A 17 -10.84 15.94 9.04
C LYS A 17 -10.89 14.41 9.11
N PHE A 18 -10.16 13.84 10.06
CA PHE A 18 -10.21 12.41 10.33
C PHE A 18 -11.56 12.02 10.93
N ASP A 19 -12.09 10.87 10.51
CA ASP A 19 -13.25 10.22 11.13
C ASP A 19 -12.87 8.76 11.38
N PRO A 20 -12.95 8.26 12.62
CA PRO A 20 -12.54 6.88 12.95
C PRO A 20 -13.38 5.82 12.24
N ARG A 21 -14.59 6.16 11.76
CA ARG A 21 -15.48 5.25 11.02
C ARG A 21 -15.07 5.07 9.57
N ALA A 22 -14.18 5.91 9.04
CA ALA A 22 -13.80 5.91 7.63
C ALA A 22 -12.80 4.80 7.24
N GLY A 23 -12.22 4.08 8.21
CA GLY A 23 -11.28 2.98 7.93
C GLY A 23 -9.96 3.42 7.28
N VAL A 24 -9.59 4.70 7.42
CA VAL A 24 -8.34 5.28 6.94
C VAL A 24 -7.44 5.69 8.10
N PHE A 25 -6.15 5.88 7.84
CA PHE A 25 -5.24 6.48 8.81
C PHE A 25 -5.50 7.99 8.93
N GLY A 26 -5.56 8.46 10.17
CA GLY A 26 -5.46 9.88 10.52
C GLY A 26 -4.05 10.20 11.01
N GLY A 27 -3.71 11.49 11.01
CA GLY A 27 -2.55 11.98 11.74
C GLY A 27 -2.83 13.29 12.44
N VAL A 28 -2.13 13.52 13.54
CA VAL A 28 -2.26 14.72 14.39
C VAL A 28 -1.70 15.95 13.68
N VAL A 29 -2.40 17.09 13.78
CA VAL A 29 -1.93 18.43 13.38
C VAL A 29 -1.99 19.30 14.62
N LEU A 30 -0.98 20.12 14.85
CA LEU A 30 -1.00 21.14 15.92
C LEU A 30 -1.18 22.51 15.27
N ASP A 31 -2.31 23.15 15.53
CA ASP A 31 -2.61 24.49 15.06
C ASP A 31 -2.32 25.53 16.15
N TYR A 32 -1.08 26.04 16.14
CA TYR A 32 -0.64 27.08 17.07
C TYR A 32 -1.24 28.47 16.75
N ALA A 33 -2.02 28.61 15.68
CA ALA A 33 -2.78 29.83 15.38
C ALA A 33 -4.24 29.76 15.87
N ALA A 34 -4.66 28.65 16.50
CA ALA A 34 -5.99 28.50 17.07
C ALA A 34 -6.29 29.59 18.13
N PRO A 35 -7.52 30.13 18.20
CA PRO A 35 -7.93 31.08 19.23
C PRO A 35 -7.75 30.55 20.65
N LEU A 36 -7.54 31.47 21.61
CA LEU A 36 -7.45 31.11 23.03
C LEU A 36 -8.77 30.47 23.50
N GLY A 37 -8.70 29.23 23.96
CA GLY A 37 -9.85 28.43 24.37
C GLY A 37 -10.32 27.39 23.34
N GLU A 38 -9.76 27.38 22.12
CA GLU A 38 -10.02 26.35 21.12
C GLU A 38 -9.01 25.18 21.16
N GLU A 39 -9.36 24.08 20.50
CA GLU A 39 -8.54 22.86 20.45
C GLU A 39 -7.38 23.02 19.45
N ILE A 40 -6.15 23.10 19.99
CA ILE A 40 -4.89 23.16 19.22
C ILE A 40 -4.62 21.83 18.48
N VAL A 41 -5.19 20.71 18.94
CA VAL A 41 -4.90 19.35 18.45
C VAL A 41 -5.98 18.89 17.46
N GLY A 42 -5.70 19.00 16.16
CA GLY A 42 -6.56 18.45 15.11
C GLY A 42 -6.12 17.06 14.62
N GLN A 43 -7.01 16.33 13.94
CA GLN A 43 -6.62 15.16 13.14
C GLN A 43 -7.10 15.27 11.69
N MET A 44 -6.22 14.92 10.75
CA MET A 44 -6.49 14.95 9.31
C MET A 44 -6.29 13.56 8.70
N ALA A 45 -7.25 13.13 7.87
CA ALA A 45 -7.19 11.85 7.16
C ALA A 45 -6.10 11.84 6.08
N TYR A 46 -5.42 10.72 5.91
CA TYR A 46 -4.46 10.51 4.83
C TYR A 46 -5.21 10.22 3.53
N ARG A 47 -4.86 10.94 2.47
CA ARG A 47 -5.39 10.75 1.12
C ARG A 47 -4.40 11.26 0.08
N PHE A 48 -4.47 10.68 -1.11
CA PHE A 48 -3.80 11.19 -2.30
C PHE A 48 -4.59 12.37 -2.89
N ARG A 49 -3.90 13.27 -3.61
CA ARG A 49 -4.56 14.28 -4.46
C ARG A 49 -4.89 13.65 -5.82
N LEU A 50 -6.10 13.09 -5.93
CA LEU A 50 -6.70 12.71 -7.20
C LEU A 50 -7.67 13.80 -7.68
N GLU A 51 -7.37 14.36 -8.84
CA GLU A 51 -8.22 15.29 -9.58
C GLU A 51 -8.54 14.69 -10.94
N LYS A 52 -9.82 14.62 -11.28
CA LYS A 52 -10.26 14.28 -12.63
C LYS A 52 -9.79 15.33 -13.65
N THR A 53 -9.55 14.94 -14.88
CA THR A 53 -9.32 15.87 -15.99
C THR A 53 -10.60 16.62 -16.35
N ASP A 54 -11.74 15.92 -16.30
CA ASP A 54 -13.09 16.50 -16.31
C ASP A 54 -13.74 16.31 -14.92
N PRO A 55 -13.88 17.38 -14.11
CA PRO A 55 -14.52 17.32 -12.79
C PRO A 55 -16.02 16.97 -12.83
N THR A 56 -16.70 17.18 -13.95
CA THR A 56 -18.16 17.02 -14.09
C THR A 56 -18.54 15.60 -14.53
N ALA A 57 -17.66 14.91 -15.25
CA ALA A 57 -17.92 13.56 -15.73
C ALA A 57 -17.96 12.53 -14.58
N ALA A 58 -18.95 11.62 -14.63
CA ALA A 58 -19.10 10.53 -13.66
C ALA A 58 -17.85 9.62 -13.60
N LYS A 59 -17.26 9.32 -14.77
CA LYS A 59 -15.94 8.69 -14.91
C LYS A 59 -15.02 9.58 -15.74
N SER A 60 -13.78 9.76 -15.30
CA SER A 60 -12.79 10.58 -16.01
C SER A 60 -11.37 10.11 -15.69
N PRO A 61 -10.40 10.24 -16.62
CA PRO A 61 -8.98 10.15 -16.31
C PRO A 61 -8.57 11.15 -15.22
N VAL A 62 -7.42 10.94 -14.58
CA VAL A 62 -6.88 11.89 -13.59
C VAL A 62 -5.73 12.71 -14.15
N LYS A 63 -5.60 13.96 -13.66
CA LYS A 63 -4.48 14.85 -14.00
C LYS A 63 -3.11 14.27 -13.58
N LYS A 64 -3.09 13.44 -12.54
CA LYS A 64 -1.88 12.81 -12.01
C LYS A 64 -2.21 11.42 -11.45
N PRO A 65 -1.76 10.32 -12.10
CA PRO A 65 -1.96 8.97 -11.60
C PRO A 65 -1.02 8.65 -10.44
N ILE A 66 -1.46 7.73 -9.58
CA ILE A 66 -0.64 7.13 -8.53
C ILE A 66 0.11 5.93 -9.16
N VAL A 67 1.44 5.96 -9.13
CA VAL A 67 2.26 4.86 -9.68
C VAL A 67 3.09 4.21 -8.58
N PHE A 68 2.77 2.95 -8.29
CA PHE A 68 3.56 2.10 -7.41
C PHE A 68 4.61 1.35 -8.23
N TYR A 69 5.78 1.12 -7.63
CA TYR A 69 6.86 0.39 -8.29
C TYR A 69 7.27 -0.86 -7.50
N VAL A 70 7.34 -1.99 -8.20
CA VAL A 70 7.93 -3.23 -7.70
C VAL A 70 9.43 -3.21 -8.03
N ASP A 71 10.27 -3.52 -7.05
CA ASP A 71 11.71 -3.66 -7.26
C ASP A 71 12.02 -4.78 -8.26
N ARG A 72 12.84 -4.49 -9.28
CA ARG A 72 13.25 -5.50 -10.27
C ARG A 72 14.12 -6.60 -9.67
N ALA A 73 14.75 -6.37 -8.52
CA ALA A 73 15.54 -7.36 -7.78
C ALA A 73 14.69 -8.47 -7.11
N ALA A 74 13.36 -8.32 -7.10
CA ALA A 74 12.46 -9.44 -6.88
C ALA A 74 12.64 -10.47 -8.02
N PRO A 75 12.88 -11.76 -7.71
CA PRO A 75 12.99 -12.80 -8.73
C PRO A 75 11.59 -13.20 -9.23
N GLU A 76 11.50 -13.79 -10.42
CA GLU A 76 10.29 -14.53 -10.78
C GLU A 76 10.20 -15.86 -10.01
N PRO A 77 9.00 -16.40 -9.78
CA PRO A 77 7.67 -15.83 -10.09
C PRO A 77 7.16 -14.79 -9.07
N ILE A 78 7.93 -14.51 -8.00
CA ILE A 78 7.54 -13.60 -6.91
C ILE A 78 7.25 -12.19 -7.42
N ARG A 79 8.08 -11.65 -8.33
CA ARG A 79 7.92 -10.29 -8.88
C ARG A 79 6.60 -10.13 -9.64
N THR A 80 6.23 -11.11 -10.46
CA THR A 80 4.93 -11.16 -11.13
C THR A 80 3.78 -11.17 -10.12
N ALA A 81 3.81 -12.06 -9.12
CA ALA A 81 2.78 -12.13 -8.07
C ALA A 81 2.64 -10.82 -7.28
N LEU A 82 3.76 -10.16 -6.92
CA LEU A 82 3.73 -8.85 -6.25
C LEU A 82 3.07 -7.77 -7.12
N LYS A 83 3.41 -7.71 -8.41
CA LYS A 83 2.82 -6.75 -9.36
C LYS A 83 1.33 -7.00 -9.54
N GLU A 84 0.93 -8.24 -9.75
CA GLU A 84 -0.47 -8.64 -9.97
C GLU A 84 -1.36 -8.27 -8.76
N GLY A 85 -0.94 -8.67 -7.55
CA GLY A 85 -1.69 -8.38 -6.33
C GLY A 85 -1.83 -6.88 -6.04
N ALA A 86 -0.73 -6.14 -6.16
CA ALA A 86 -0.76 -4.68 -6.03
C ALA A 86 -1.71 -4.03 -7.08
N SER A 87 -1.77 -4.59 -8.30
CA SER A 87 -2.59 -4.06 -9.40
C SER A 87 -4.10 -4.21 -9.17
N TRP A 88 -4.56 -5.04 -8.23
CA TRP A 88 -5.99 -5.21 -7.93
C TRP A 88 -6.68 -3.88 -7.55
N TRP A 89 -5.94 -2.94 -6.95
CA TRP A 89 -6.46 -1.61 -6.62
C TRP A 89 -6.91 -0.78 -7.82
N ALA A 90 -6.41 -1.05 -9.03
CA ALA A 90 -6.87 -0.35 -10.25
C ALA A 90 -8.39 -0.49 -10.45
N GLN A 91 -8.94 -1.68 -10.19
CA GLN A 91 -10.38 -1.96 -10.29
C GLN A 91 -11.20 -1.09 -9.32
N ALA A 92 -10.69 -0.87 -8.10
CA ALA A 92 -11.34 -0.02 -7.10
C ALA A 92 -11.34 1.46 -7.51
N PHE A 93 -10.25 1.96 -8.12
CA PHE A 93 -10.20 3.33 -8.63
C PHE A 93 -11.14 3.54 -9.83
N GLU A 94 -11.20 2.59 -10.78
CA GLU A 94 -12.14 2.66 -11.91
C GLU A 94 -13.61 2.54 -11.48
N ALA A 95 -13.90 1.72 -10.47
CA ALA A 95 -15.22 1.62 -9.86
C ALA A 95 -15.61 2.94 -9.15
N ALA A 96 -14.66 3.60 -8.48
CA ALA A 96 -14.83 4.94 -7.92
C ALA A 96 -14.87 6.08 -8.96
N GLY A 97 -14.81 5.76 -10.27
CA GLY A 97 -14.91 6.72 -11.37
C GLY A 97 -13.62 7.49 -11.68
N TYR A 98 -12.48 7.05 -11.14
CA TYR A 98 -11.16 7.57 -11.44
C TYR A 98 -10.46 6.64 -12.44
N LEU A 99 -10.67 6.89 -13.74
CA LEU A 99 -10.05 6.12 -14.80
C LEU A 99 -8.53 6.35 -14.79
N ASP A 100 -7.76 5.30 -15.06
CA ASP A 100 -6.31 5.36 -15.19
C ASP A 100 -5.57 6.01 -13.99
N ALA A 101 -6.18 5.99 -12.81
CA ALA A 101 -5.67 6.73 -11.65
C ALA A 101 -4.65 5.97 -10.81
N TYR A 102 -4.47 4.68 -11.07
CA TYR A 102 -3.60 3.80 -10.32
C TYR A 102 -2.89 2.81 -11.24
N ARG A 103 -1.56 2.73 -11.13
CA ARG A 103 -0.72 1.83 -11.93
C ARG A 103 0.34 1.16 -11.07
N VAL A 104 0.73 -0.06 -11.45
CA VAL A 104 1.87 -0.78 -10.86
C VAL A 104 2.87 -1.15 -11.94
N GLU A 105 4.09 -0.67 -11.80
CA GLU A 105 5.16 -0.81 -12.78
C GLU A 105 6.39 -1.51 -12.17
N ILE A 106 7.27 -2.03 -13.01
CA ILE A 106 8.60 -2.49 -12.56
C ILE A 106 9.53 -1.29 -12.53
N LEU A 107 10.36 -1.15 -11.49
CA LEU A 107 11.27 -0.02 -11.32
C LEU A 107 12.24 0.13 -12.53
N PRO A 108 12.13 1.21 -13.34
CA PRO A 108 12.89 1.36 -14.60
C PRO A 108 14.41 1.41 -14.39
N GLU A 109 15.15 1.00 -15.42
CA GLU A 109 16.62 0.99 -15.39
C GLU A 109 17.21 2.38 -15.11
N GLY A 110 18.38 2.42 -14.46
CA GLY A 110 18.98 3.66 -13.93
C GLY A 110 18.29 4.29 -12.71
N SER A 111 17.07 3.87 -12.32
CA SER A 111 16.39 4.41 -11.13
C SER A 111 16.97 3.88 -9.82
N THR A 112 17.44 4.77 -8.94
CA THR A 112 17.90 4.42 -7.58
C THR A 112 16.71 4.19 -6.63
N PRO A 113 16.69 3.09 -5.84
CA PRO A 113 15.76 2.96 -4.72
C PRO A 113 15.87 4.15 -3.76
N GLY A 114 14.74 4.69 -3.29
CA GLY A 114 14.69 5.79 -2.33
C GLY A 114 14.97 7.23 -2.81
N ARG A 115 15.09 7.54 -4.11
CA ARG A 115 15.09 8.96 -4.57
C ARG A 115 13.66 9.53 -4.67
N PRO A 116 13.42 10.81 -4.30
CA PRO A 116 12.07 11.37 -4.15
C PRO A 116 11.47 11.79 -5.51
N LEU A 117 10.82 10.84 -6.17
CA LEU A 117 9.92 11.08 -7.30
C LEU A 117 8.58 10.38 -7.02
N GLN A 118 7.86 10.83 -5.98
CA GLN A 118 6.51 10.36 -5.60
C GLN A 118 6.31 8.83 -5.72
N ARG A 119 7.21 8.06 -5.10
CA ARG A 119 7.30 6.61 -5.24
C ARG A 119 6.98 5.91 -3.93
N HIS A 120 5.99 5.04 -3.97
CA HIS A 120 5.87 3.92 -3.05
C HIS A 120 6.59 2.72 -3.66
N GLN A 121 7.45 2.08 -2.87
CA GLN A 121 8.26 0.94 -3.33
C GLN A 121 7.93 -0.32 -2.54
N LEU A 122 7.58 -1.39 -3.25
CA LEU A 122 7.57 -2.75 -2.72
C LEU A 122 8.94 -3.39 -3.04
N GLY A 123 9.80 -3.48 -2.03
CA GLY A 123 11.07 -4.22 -2.07
C GLY A 123 12.36 -3.38 -2.03
N GLY A 124 13.37 -3.96 -1.39
CA GLY A 124 14.78 -3.54 -1.39
C GLY A 124 15.67 -4.55 -0.61
N PRO A 125 16.97 -4.67 -0.93
CA PRO A 125 17.95 -5.53 -0.22
C PRO A 125 18.71 -4.78 0.91
N ARG A 126 19.29 -5.37 1.96
CA ARG A 126 19.26 -6.71 2.61
C ARG A 126 19.88 -6.55 4.02
N HIS A 127 19.43 -7.27 5.05
CA HIS A 127 20.30 -7.76 6.15
C HIS A 127 19.79 -9.11 6.72
N PRO A 128 20.64 -10.08 7.11
CA PRO A 128 20.17 -11.44 7.45
C PRO A 128 19.55 -11.64 8.85
N GLY A 129 19.44 -10.59 9.69
CA GLY A 129 19.26 -10.76 11.14
C GLY A 129 18.08 -10.02 11.78
N LEU A 130 17.15 -9.44 11.01
CA LEU A 130 16.05 -8.65 11.57
C LEU A 130 14.68 -9.14 11.09
N VAL A 131 13.95 -9.80 11.98
CA VAL A 131 12.49 -9.89 11.93
C VAL A 131 11.98 -8.50 12.34
N GLY A 132 11.69 -7.65 11.36
CA GLY A 132 11.20 -6.29 11.55
C GLY A 132 9.76 -6.13 11.08
N GLY A 133 8.94 -5.44 11.88
CA GLY A 133 7.60 -5.01 11.48
C GLY A 133 7.63 -3.91 10.41
N SER A 134 6.45 -3.53 9.91
CA SER A 134 6.30 -2.46 8.93
C SER A 134 6.69 -1.10 9.55
N VAL A 135 7.73 -0.45 9.03
CA VAL A 135 8.15 0.90 9.46
C VAL A 135 7.64 1.90 8.43
N GLY A 136 6.76 2.81 8.87
CA GLY A 136 5.99 3.70 8.01
C GLY A 136 5.82 5.12 8.56
N GLU A 137 6.84 5.69 9.20
CA GLU A 137 6.83 7.10 9.61
C GLU A 137 7.85 7.92 8.81
N GLY A 138 7.38 8.47 7.68
CA GLY A 138 8.07 9.51 6.91
C GLY A 138 7.59 10.91 7.31
N PRO A 139 8.37 11.98 7.03
CA PRO A 139 8.10 13.32 7.54
C PRO A 139 6.75 13.88 7.09
N ALA A 140 6.07 14.57 8.02
CA ALA A 140 4.68 14.97 7.88
C ALA A 140 4.47 16.10 6.84
N HIS A 141 4.17 15.73 5.60
CA HIS A 141 3.41 16.59 4.67
C HIS A 141 2.41 15.75 3.87
N ARG A 142 1.14 15.82 4.29
CA ARG A 142 0.08 14.85 3.96
C ARG A 142 -0.67 15.22 2.69
N ARG A 143 -0.17 14.76 1.54
CA ARG A 143 -0.84 14.91 0.23
C ARG A 143 -0.49 13.78 -0.74
N ASP A 144 0.76 13.35 -0.70
CA ASP A 144 1.24 12.12 -1.30
C ASP A 144 2.01 11.39 -0.20
N PRO A 145 1.44 10.32 0.41
CA PRO A 145 2.18 9.46 1.34
C PRO A 145 3.50 8.96 0.74
N GLN A 146 4.41 8.48 1.58
CA GLN A 146 5.64 7.84 1.13
C GLN A 146 5.87 6.58 1.96
N GLY A 147 6.17 5.46 1.31
CA GLY A 147 6.36 4.18 1.98
C GLY A 147 7.26 3.24 1.18
N GLN A 148 8.13 2.54 1.89
CA GLN A 148 8.90 1.41 1.38
C GLN A 148 8.54 0.18 2.21
N ARG A 149 8.19 -0.94 1.59
CA ARG A 149 7.82 -2.17 2.27
C ARG A 149 8.58 -3.35 1.69
N ALA A 150 9.31 -4.08 2.54
CA ALA A 150 10.17 -5.19 2.12
C ALA A 150 9.53 -6.54 2.43
N ALA A 151 9.12 -7.28 1.39
CA ALA A 151 8.68 -8.67 1.53
C ALA A 151 9.90 -9.63 1.59
N GLY A 152 10.14 -10.24 2.75
CA GLY A 152 11.26 -11.15 2.95
C GLY A 152 11.05 -12.53 2.30
N ARG A 153 12.02 -12.99 1.49
CA ARG A 153 11.99 -14.31 0.81
C ARG A 153 11.80 -15.52 1.75
N LEU A 154 12.12 -15.37 3.04
CA LEU A 154 11.92 -16.39 4.06
C LEU A 154 10.44 -16.68 4.34
N ARG A 155 9.55 -15.68 4.27
CA ARG A 155 8.12 -15.88 4.53
C ARG A 155 7.49 -16.78 3.48
N VAL A 156 7.79 -16.58 2.20
CA VAL A 156 7.28 -17.41 1.09
C VAL A 156 7.67 -18.89 1.27
N ARG A 157 8.89 -19.17 1.74
CA ARG A 157 9.33 -20.54 2.04
C ARG A 157 8.63 -21.13 3.27
N GLN A 158 8.40 -20.33 4.30
CA GLN A 158 7.63 -20.76 5.47
C GLN A 158 6.17 -21.06 5.08
N ASP A 159 5.60 -20.25 4.20
CA ASP A 159 4.24 -20.43 3.68
C ASP A 159 4.15 -21.73 2.87
N MET A 160 5.10 -22.00 1.97
CA MET A 160 5.21 -23.29 1.27
C MET A 160 5.31 -24.46 2.24
N LEU A 161 6.24 -24.44 3.21
CA LEU A 161 6.41 -25.52 4.20
C LEU A 161 5.14 -25.80 5.02
N ILE A 162 4.34 -24.77 5.32
CA ILE A 162 3.03 -24.93 5.98
C ILE A 162 2.05 -25.66 5.05
N PHE A 163 1.98 -25.28 3.77
CA PHE A 163 1.09 -25.95 2.81
C PHE A 163 1.56 -27.37 2.46
N GLU A 164 2.85 -27.59 2.25
CA GLU A 164 3.48 -28.92 2.09
C GLU A 164 3.10 -29.85 3.25
N GLY A 165 3.12 -29.36 4.49
CA GLY A 165 2.70 -30.10 5.68
C GLY A 165 1.20 -30.41 5.78
N LEU A 166 0.35 -29.72 5.00
CA LEU A 166 -1.10 -29.93 4.95
C LEU A 166 -1.55 -30.81 3.78
N VAL A 167 -0.89 -30.72 2.61
CA VAL A 167 -1.34 -31.36 1.36
C VAL A 167 -0.33 -32.33 0.72
N GLY A 168 0.90 -32.37 1.24
CA GLY A 168 2.01 -33.17 0.74
C GLY A 168 2.98 -32.39 -0.14
N ALA A 169 4.28 -32.55 0.09
CA ALA A 169 5.34 -31.95 -0.74
C ALA A 169 5.43 -32.56 -2.15
N ASP A 170 4.75 -33.70 -2.41
CA ASP A 170 4.59 -34.27 -3.74
C ASP A 170 3.62 -33.45 -4.63
N LYS A 171 2.98 -32.41 -4.07
CA LYS A 171 2.09 -31.48 -4.81
C LYS A 171 2.80 -30.24 -5.36
N ASP A 172 4.07 -30.03 -5.02
CA ASP A 172 4.86 -28.88 -5.47
C ASP A 172 4.94 -28.76 -6.98
N GLY A 173 4.52 -27.61 -7.52
CA GLY A 173 4.59 -27.31 -8.95
C GLY A 173 3.62 -28.11 -9.81
N THR A 174 2.69 -28.86 -9.22
CA THR A 174 1.67 -29.63 -9.97
C THR A 174 0.63 -28.75 -10.69
N GLY A 175 0.55 -27.46 -10.36
CA GLY A 175 -0.43 -26.53 -10.91
C GLY A 175 -1.89 -26.78 -10.49
N GLY A 176 -2.12 -27.79 -9.65
CA GLY A 176 -3.45 -28.14 -9.13
C GLY A 176 -3.91 -27.21 -7.99
N PRO A 177 -5.18 -27.35 -7.53
CA PRO A 177 -5.72 -26.55 -6.43
C PRO A 177 -4.97 -26.74 -5.10
N ASN A 178 -4.22 -27.84 -4.96
CA ASN A 178 -3.43 -28.18 -3.79
C ASN A 178 -1.91 -27.97 -4.02
N ASP A 179 -1.47 -27.20 -5.03
CA ASP A 179 -0.04 -26.92 -5.25
C ASP A 179 0.47 -25.85 -4.24
N PRO A 180 1.40 -26.19 -3.32
CA PRO A 180 1.95 -25.25 -2.33
C PRO A 180 2.58 -24.00 -2.96
N VAL A 181 3.11 -24.11 -4.19
CA VAL A 181 3.67 -22.98 -4.94
C VAL A 181 2.55 -22.02 -5.35
N GLN A 182 1.42 -22.52 -5.87
CA GLN A 182 0.31 -21.67 -6.31
C GLN A 182 -0.38 -20.97 -5.14
N VAL A 183 -0.58 -21.67 -4.03
CA VAL A 183 -1.18 -21.06 -2.83
C VAL A 183 -0.23 -20.00 -2.24
N SER A 184 1.08 -20.26 -2.20
CA SER A 184 2.08 -19.27 -1.74
C SER A 184 2.17 -18.03 -2.64
N LEU A 185 2.06 -18.20 -3.96
CA LEU A 185 1.98 -17.07 -4.90
C LEU A 185 0.65 -16.30 -4.76
N SER A 186 -0.45 -16.98 -4.46
CA SER A 186 -1.75 -16.34 -4.21
C SER A 186 -1.74 -15.53 -2.92
N ARG A 187 -1.10 -16.04 -1.86
CA ARG A 187 -0.86 -15.30 -0.61
C ARG A 187 0.06 -14.10 -0.82
N LEU A 188 1.09 -14.21 -1.67
CA LEU A 188 1.92 -13.07 -2.07
C LEU A 188 1.13 -11.97 -2.77
N ARG A 189 0.17 -12.31 -3.64
CA ARG A 189 -0.74 -11.34 -4.28
C ARG A 189 -1.60 -10.62 -3.25
N GLN A 190 -2.25 -11.37 -2.34
CA GLN A 190 -3.05 -10.80 -1.26
C GLN A 190 -2.20 -9.86 -0.38
N LEU A 191 -1.01 -10.28 0.03
CA LEU A 191 -0.07 -9.48 0.82
C LEU A 191 0.30 -8.18 0.08
N ALA A 192 0.66 -8.25 -1.20
CA ALA A 192 0.96 -7.06 -1.99
C ALA A 192 -0.22 -6.07 -2.03
N ALA A 193 -1.45 -6.57 -2.17
CA ALA A 193 -2.66 -5.74 -2.15
C ALA A 193 -2.89 -5.09 -0.76
N HIS A 194 -2.71 -5.84 0.33
CA HIS A 194 -2.84 -5.36 1.71
C HIS A 194 -1.83 -4.26 2.05
N GLU A 195 -0.55 -4.52 1.73
CA GLU A 195 0.57 -3.60 1.97
C GLU A 195 0.45 -2.31 1.14
N VAL A 196 -0.11 -2.40 -0.08
CA VAL A 196 -0.50 -1.23 -0.90
C VAL A 196 -1.68 -0.49 -0.28
N GLY A 197 -2.71 -1.17 0.22
CA GLY A 197 -3.89 -0.52 0.80
C GLY A 197 -3.53 0.39 1.98
N HIS A 198 -2.60 -0.04 2.84
CA HIS A 198 -2.02 0.84 3.86
C HIS A 198 -1.27 2.04 3.28
N SER A 199 -0.54 1.84 2.19
CA SER A 199 0.16 2.92 1.48
C SER A 199 -0.80 3.89 0.80
N LEU A 200 -1.98 3.42 0.40
CA LEU A 200 -3.12 4.22 -0.08
C LEU A 200 -3.83 4.99 1.05
N GLY A 201 -3.56 4.63 2.31
CA GLY A 201 -4.08 5.29 3.51
C GLY A 201 -5.11 4.49 4.29
N PHE A 202 -5.42 3.23 3.92
CA PHE A 202 -6.41 2.41 4.63
C PHE A 202 -5.82 1.71 5.87
N ALA A 203 -6.60 1.68 6.95
CA ALA A 203 -6.31 0.88 8.14
C ALA A 203 -6.70 -0.60 7.91
N HIS A 204 -6.34 -1.48 8.85
CA HIS A 204 -6.86 -2.85 8.87
C HIS A 204 -8.40 -2.85 9.04
N ASN A 205 -9.07 -3.76 8.36
CA ASN A 205 -10.48 -4.05 8.54
C ASN A 205 -10.64 -5.28 9.46
N PHE A 206 -10.77 -5.06 10.77
CA PHE A 206 -10.92 -6.14 11.76
C PHE A 206 -12.31 -6.80 11.78
N ALA A 207 -13.24 -6.38 10.93
CA ALA A 207 -14.62 -6.88 10.88
C ALA A 207 -15.03 -7.42 9.48
N GLY A 208 -14.08 -7.56 8.54
CA GLY A 208 -14.39 -7.99 7.18
C GLY A 208 -14.84 -9.44 7.11
N SER A 209 -14.00 -10.33 7.63
CA SER A 209 -14.21 -11.77 7.70
C SER A 209 -15.46 -12.20 8.48
N THR A 210 -15.91 -11.41 9.47
CA THR A 210 -17.06 -11.76 10.32
C THR A 210 -18.41 -11.26 9.80
N GLN A 211 -18.43 -10.49 8.71
CA GLN A 211 -19.64 -9.85 8.18
C GLN A 211 -19.91 -10.15 6.69
N ASP A 212 -19.28 -11.17 6.11
CA ASP A 212 -19.28 -11.45 4.66
C ASP A 212 -18.80 -10.24 3.83
N ARG A 213 -17.83 -9.50 4.38
CA ARG A 213 -17.24 -8.29 3.80
C ARG A 213 -15.71 -8.38 3.79
N ALA A 214 -15.21 -9.58 3.52
CA ALA A 214 -13.79 -9.86 3.38
C ALA A 214 -13.18 -8.93 2.31
N SER A 215 -11.98 -8.42 2.58
CA SER A 215 -11.27 -7.53 1.66
C SER A 215 -9.78 -7.73 1.78
N VAL A 216 -9.00 -7.13 0.88
CA VAL A 216 -7.53 -7.17 0.99
C VAL A 216 -7.01 -6.48 2.26
N MET A 217 -7.83 -5.68 2.95
CA MET A 217 -7.49 -5.05 4.24
C MET A 217 -7.95 -5.86 5.46
N ASP A 218 -8.64 -6.98 5.26
CA ASP A 218 -9.12 -7.84 6.34
C ASP A 218 -7.93 -8.35 7.18
N TYR A 219 -8.08 -8.30 8.50
CA TYR A 219 -7.06 -8.73 9.45
C TYR A 219 -7.78 -9.35 10.66
N PRO A 220 -7.37 -10.53 11.15
CA PRO A 220 -8.04 -11.16 12.29
C PRO A 220 -8.00 -10.21 13.50
N ALA A 221 -9.17 -9.91 14.06
CA ALA A 221 -9.25 -9.22 15.33
C ALA A 221 -8.47 -10.00 16.41
N PRO A 222 -7.77 -9.33 17.34
CA PRO A 222 -7.30 -9.98 18.55
C PRO A 222 -8.49 -10.65 19.25
N ALA A 223 -8.36 -11.94 19.55
CA ALA A 223 -9.33 -12.70 20.33
C ALA A 223 -9.22 -12.41 21.83
#